data_AF-A0A2E5PCX4-F1
#
_entry.id   AF-A0A2E5PCX4-F1
#
_cell.length_a   1.000
_cell.length_b   1.000
_cell.length_c   1.000
_cell.angle_alpha   90.00
_cell.angle_beta   90.00
_cell.angle_gamma   90.00
#
_symmetry.space_group_name_H-M   'P 1'
#
loop_
_entity.id
_entity.type
_entity.pdbx_description
1 polymer ?
#
loop_
_entity_poly.entity_id
_entity_poly.type
_entity_poly.pdbx_seq_one_letter_code
_entity_poly.pdbx_strand_id
1 'polypeptide(L)'
;MWGPRRINDAAYIEMVLKESVNVARATLLHVHTHSFKTNGGVSGVAVLAESHISVHTWPELGFAAFDIFTCGNTDPRAAIANMTSAFAPDRVEVREILRGEKS
;
A
#
# COMPACT_ATOMS: atom_id res chain seq x y z
N MET A 1 3.26 -3.99 8.21
CA MET A 1 4.12 -3.01 8.92
C MET A 1 3.62 -2.88 10.34
N TRP A 2 4.53 -2.82 11.30
CA TRP A 2 4.25 -2.58 12.72
C TRP A 2 4.78 -1.19 13.13
N GLY A 3 4.00 -0.48 13.95
CA GLY A 3 4.27 0.91 14.32
C GLY A 3 4.22 1.96 13.20
N PRO A 4 3.47 1.80 12.09
CA PRO A 4 3.39 2.84 11.06
C PRO A 4 2.64 4.08 11.58
N ARG A 5 3.08 5.26 11.17
CA ARG A 5 2.51 6.57 11.53
C ARG A 5 1.40 6.96 10.56
N ARG A 6 0.46 7.80 11.01
CA ARG A 6 -0.61 8.39 10.19
C ARG A 6 -1.49 7.38 9.43
N ILE A 7 -1.64 6.17 9.96
CA ILE A 7 -2.47 5.12 9.35
C ILE A 7 -3.98 5.25 9.58
N ASN A 8 -4.42 6.34 10.21
CA ASN A 8 -5.83 6.71 10.41
C ASN A 8 -6.26 7.92 9.55
N ASP A 9 -5.40 8.37 8.63
CA ASP A 9 -5.62 9.52 7.76
C ASP A 9 -5.79 9.04 6.32
N ALA A 10 -7.04 8.89 5.88
CA ALA A 10 -7.36 8.36 4.55
C ALA A 10 -6.85 9.24 3.41
N ALA A 11 -6.84 10.57 3.59
CA ALA A 11 -6.31 11.49 2.59
C ALA A 11 -4.79 11.33 2.45
N TYR A 12 -4.08 11.16 3.56
CA TYR A 12 -2.65 10.87 3.53
C TYR A 12 -2.34 9.51 2.91
N ILE A 13 -3.09 8.47 3.28
CA ILE A 13 -2.95 7.14 2.70
C ILE A 13 -3.19 7.18 1.19
N GLU A 14 -4.22 7.89 0.74
CA GLU A 14 -4.51 8.10 -0.68
C GLU A 14 -3.33 8.75 -1.43
N MET A 15 -2.75 9.79 -0.85
CA MET A 15 -1.58 10.47 -1.40
C MET A 15 -0.38 9.50 -1.51
N VAL A 16 -0.08 8.76 -0.44
CA VAL A 16 1.03 7.78 -0.43
C VAL A 16 0.80 6.65 -1.42
N LEU A 17 -0.44 6.17 -1.60
CA LEU A 17 -0.77 5.18 -2.63
C LEU A 17 -0.47 5.73 -4.03
N LYS A 18 -0.90 6.96 -4.34
CA LYS A 18 -0.63 7.61 -5.65
C LYS A 18 0.87 7.77 -5.90
N GLU A 19 1.63 8.22 -4.91
CA GLU A 19 3.09 8.34 -5.00
C GLU A 19 3.76 6.99 -5.21
N SER A 20 3.32 5.96 -4.48
CA SER A 20 3.86 4.60 -4.58
C SER A 20 3.64 3.99 -5.96
N VAL A 21 2.47 4.22 -6.56
CA VAL A 21 2.17 3.81 -7.94
C VAL A 21 3.09 4.50 -8.94
N ASN A 22 3.29 5.81 -8.78
CA ASN A 22 4.17 6.60 -9.66
C ASN A 22 5.62 6.12 -9.61
N VAL A 23 6.20 5.94 -8.42
CA VAL A 23 7.60 5.49 -8.29
C VAL A 23 7.80 4.04 -8.72
N ALA A 24 6.77 3.20 -8.58
CA ALA A 24 6.77 1.82 -9.10
C ALA A 24 6.61 1.75 -10.62
N ARG A 25 6.46 2.89 -11.31
CA ARG A 25 6.24 2.98 -12.76
C ARG A 25 5.00 2.20 -13.22
N ALA A 26 3.98 2.16 -12.38
CA ALA A 26 2.70 1.53 -12.69
C ALA A 26 1.69 2.57 -13.18
N THR A 27 0.74 2.12 -14.00
CA THR A 27 -0.35 2.97 -14.51
C THR A 27 -1.52 2.96 -13.53
N LEU A 28 -1.78 4.09 -12.88
CA LEU A 28 -2.94 4.28 -12.02
C LEU A 28 -4.21 4.45 -12.86
N LEU A 29 -5.26 3.68 -12.56
CA LEU A 29 -6.61 3.89 -13.10
C LEU A 29 -7.46 4.67 -12.11
N HIS A 30 -7.60 4.14 -10.89
CA HIS A 30 -8.43 4.71 -9.83
C HIS A 30 -7.78 4.50 -8.47
N VAL A 31 -8.14 5.36 -7.52
CA VAL A 31 -7.79 5.19 -6.12
C VAL A 31 -9.04 5.42 -5.29
N HIS A 32 -9.26 4.58 -4.29
CA HIS A 32 -10.37 4.69 -3.36
C HIS A 32 -9.89 4.42 -1.95
N THR A 33 -10.33 5.26 -1.01
CA THR A 33 -10.08 5.07 0.43
C THR A 33 -11.40 5.17 1.20
N HIS A 34 -11.47 4.47 2.32
CA HIS A 34 -12.61 4.49 3.23
C HIS A 34 -12.13 4.46 4.68
N SER A 35 -12.52 5.47 5.45
CA SER A 35 -12.25 5.54 6.89
C SER A 35 -13.39 4.92 7.69
N PHE A 36 -13.06 4.02 8.61
CA PHE A 36 -13.99 3.44 9.56
C PHE A 36 -14.05 4.30 10.84
N LYS A 37 -15.26 4.70 11.24
CA LYS A 37 -15.45 5.58 12.42
C LYS A 37 -15.17 4.91 13.76
N THR A 38 -15.32 3.58 13.86
CA THR A 38 -15.28 2.84 15.13
C THR A 38 -13.88 2.68 15.70
N ASN A 39 -12.89 2.38 14.86
CA ASN A 39 -11.49 2.16 15.25
C ASN A 39 -10.51 3.13 14.57
N GLY A 40 -11.00 4.00 13.68
CA GLY A 40 -10.15 4.92 12.91
C GLY A 40 -9.33 4.22 11.82
N GLY A 41 -9.57 2.94 11.56
CA GLY A 41 -8.92 2.20 10.49
C GLY A 41 -9.29 2.72 9.11
N VAL A 42 -8.45 2.42 8.14
CA VAL A 42 -8.62 2.82 6.75
C VAL A 42 -8.41 1.60 5.87
N SER A 43 -9.36 1.37 4.95
CA SER A 43 -9.17 0.49 3.79
C SER A 43 -8.92 1.36 2.56
N GLY A 44 -7.95 0.98 1.75
CA GLY A 44 -7.64 1.68 0.50
C GLY A 44 -7.21 0.73 -0.60
N VAL A 45 -7.50 1.12 -1.85
CA VAL A 45 -7.06 0.39 -3.05
C VAL A 45 -6.71 1.36 -4.16
N ALA A 46 -5.53 1.17 -4.75
CA ALA A 46 -5.14 1.73 -6.04
C ALA A 46 -5.31 0.64 -7.11
N VAL A 47 -6.26 0.85 -8.01
CA VAL A 47 -6.50 -0.02 -9.15
C VAL A 47 -5.51 0.37 -10.25
N LEU A 48 -4.71 -0.60 -10.68
CA LEU A 48 -3.73 -0.44 -11.76
C LEU A 48 -4.26 -1.08 -13.03
N ALA A 49 -3.63 -0.79 -14.18
CA ALA A 49 -4.06 -1.32 -15.48
C ALA A 49 -4.31 -2.85 -15.49
N GLU A 50 -3.49 -3.62 -14.78
CA GLU A 50 -3.57 -5.10 -14.76
C GLU A 50 -3.43 -5.70 -13.35
N SER A 51 -3.46 -4.87 -12.30
CA SER A 51 -3.08 -5.29 -10.93
C SER A 51 -3.56 -4.29 -9.87
N HIS A 52 -3.01 -4.30 -8.64
CA HIS A 52 -3.45 -3.39 -7.58
C HIS A 52 -2.42 -3.19 -6.48
N ILE A 53 -2.55 -2.06 -5.77
CA ILE A 53 -1.96 -1.87 -4.45
C ILE A 53 -3.10 -1.66 -3.44
N SER A 54 -3.20 -2.48 -2.39
CA SER A 54 -4.20 -2.31 -1.33
C SER A 54 -3.57 -2.07 0.03
N VAL A 55 -4.35 -1.46 0.93
CA VAL A 55 -3.98 -1.22 2.32
C VAL A 55 -5.17 -1.46 3.24
N HIS A 56 -4.89 -2.07 4.37
CA HIS A 56 -5.80 -2.17 5.51
C HIS A 56 -5.06 -1.77 6.78
N THR A 57 -5.64 -0.89 7.57
CA THR A 57 -5.01 -0.38 8.79
C THR A 57 -5.82 -0.71 10.03
N TRP A 58 -5.11 -0.98 11.12
CA TRP A 58 -5.62 -1.20 12.47
C TRP A 58 -4.83 -0.32 13.44
N PRO A 59 -5.16 0.98 13.55
CA PRO A 59 -4.48 1.90 14.46
C PRO A 59 -4.44 1.41 15.90
N GLU A 60 -5.50 0.74 16.35
CA GLU A 60 -5.63 0.13 17.68
C GLU A 60 -4.61 -0.99 17.96
N LEU A 61 -4.09 -1.62 16.90
CA LEU A 61 -3.04 -2.63 16.98
C LEU A 61 -1.65 -2.08 16.58
N GLY A 62 -1.56 -0.82 16.19
CA GLY A 62 -0.34 -0.25 15.59
C GLY A 62 0.10 -1.02 14.35
N PHE A 63 -0.85 -1.45 13.50
CA PHE A 63 -0.58 -2.35 12.38
C PHE A 63 -1.19 -1.83 11.07
N ALA A 64 -0.47 -2.02 9.97
CA ALA A 64 -1.01 -1.85 8.62
C ALA A 64 -0.50 -2.96 7.71
N ALA A 65 -1.41 -3.57 6.96
CA ALA A 65 -1.11 -4.52 5.90
C ALA A 65 -1.18 -3.82 4.55
N PHE A 66 -0.20 -4.08 3.69
CA PHE A 66 -0.17 -3.61 2.32
C PHE A 66 0.02 -4.82 1.40
N ASP A 67 -0.79 -4.90 0.35
CA ASP A 67 -0.56 -5.84 -0.76
C ASP A 67 -0.13 -5.03 -1.97
N ILE A 68 1.04 -5.35 -2.51
CA ILE A 68 1.57 -4.72 -3.72
C ILE A 68 1.63 -5.81 -4.78
N PHE A 69 0.57 -5.88 -5.58
CA PHE A 69 0.50 -6.78 -6.71
C PHE A 69 0.74 -5.95 -7.97
N THR A 70 1.84 -6.23 -8.67
CA THR A 70 2.16 -5.58 -9.94
C THR A 70 2.55 -6.62 -11.00
N CYS A 71 2.53 -6.20 -12.26
CA CYS A 71 2.86 -7.03 -13.43
C CYS A 71 3.90 -6.31 -14.30
N GLY A 72 4.54 -7.04 -15.23
CA GLY A 72 5.44 -6.45 -16.24
C GLY A 72 6.67 -5.75 -15.66
N ASN A 73 7.10 -4.65 -16.29
CA ASN A 73 8.31 -3.88 -15.94
C ASN A 73 8.10 -2.89 -14.77
N THR A 74 7.25 -3.24 -13.81
CA THR A 74 7.01 -2.42 -12.60
C THR A 74 8.08 -2.68 -11.53
N ASP A 75 8.26 -1.73 -10.62
CA ASP A 75 9.18 -1.85 -9.49
C ASP A 75 8.41 -1.86 -8.16
N PRO A 76 7.95 -3.03 -7.67
CA PRO A 76 7.26 -3.13 -6.39
C PRO A 76 8.16 -2.76 -5.20
N ARG A 77 9.50 -2.86 -5.32
CA ARG A 77 10.42 -2.48 -4.24
C ARG A 77 10.48 -0.95 -4.07
N ALA A 78 10.36 -0.20 -5.16
CA ALA A 78 10.22 1.26 -5.10
C ALA A 78 8.96 1.69 -4.33
N ALA A 79 7.82 1.00 -4.55
CA ALA A 79 6.61 1.23 -3.77
C ALA A 79 6.81 0.92 -2.28
N ILE A 80 7.41 -0.23 -1.95
CA ILE A 80 7.72 -0.60 -0.55
C ILE A 80 8.61 0.45 0.12
N ALA A 81 9.66 0.92 -0.58
CA ALA A 81 10.57 1.94 -0.06
C ALA A 81 9.85 3.27 0.20
N ASN A 82 9.00 3.71 -0.74
CA ASN A 82 8.19 4.92 -0.59
C ASN A 82 7.25 4.82 0.61
N MET A 83 6.50 3.71 0.73
CA MET A 83 5.60 3.49 1.87
C MET A 83 6.34 3.41 3.19
N THR A 84 7.51 2.75 3.22
CA THR A 84 8.34 2.66 4.44
C THR A 84 8.82 4.04 4.87
N SER A 85 9.24 4.88 3.92
CA SER A 85 9.64 6.26 4.22
C SER A 85 8.46 7.11 4.69
N ALA A 86 7.30 7.00 4.02
CA ALA A 86 6.11 7.79 4.33
C ALA A 86 5.53 7.44 5.72
N PHE A 87 5.34 6.16 5.99
CA PHE A 87 4.72 5.71 7.23
C PHE A 87 5.73 5.55 8.37
N ALA A 88 7.04 5.53 8.10
CA ALA A 88 8.12 5.42 9.09
C ALA A 88 7.84 4.38 10.20
N PRO A 89 7.54 3.11 9.83
CA PRO A 89 7.20 2.04 10.78
C PRO A 89 8.41 1.59 11.60
N ASP A 90 8.15 0.99 12.75
CA ASP A 90 9.18 0.38 13.60
C ASP A 90 9.68 -0.94 13.02
N ARG A 91 8.81 -1.70 12.36
CA ARG A 91 9.15 -2.97 11.71
C ARG A 91 8.40 -3.18 10.40
N VAL A 92 9.14 -3.62 9.37
CA VAL A 92 8.58 -4.03 8.08
C VAL A 92 8.85 -5.51 7.86
N GLU A 93 7.82 -6.25 7.48
CA GLU A 93 7.90 -7.64 7.06
C GLU A 93 7.37 -7.71 5.63
N VAL A 94 8.15 -8.29 4.72
CA VAL A 94 7.81 -8.41 3.30
C VAL A 94 7.85 -9.89 2.92
N ARG A 95 6.79 -10.35 2.26
CA ARG A 95 6.74 -11.67 1.62
C ARG A 95 6.46 -11.48 0.14
N GLU A 96 7.40 -11.92 -0.69
CA GLU A 96 7.26 -11.90 -2.15
C GLU A 96 6.67 -13.23 -2.63
N ILE A 97 5.71 -13.15 -3.54
CA ILE A 97 5.06 -14.31 -4.17
C ILE A 97 5.01 -14.06 -5.67
N LEU A 98 5.73 -14.89 -6.44
CA LEU A 98 5.68 -14.84 -7.89
C LEU A 98 4.36 -15.45 -8.38
N ARG A 99 3.71 -14.77 -9.33
CA ARG A 99 2.37 -15.13 -9.82
C ARG A 99 2.43 -15.40 -11.31
N GLY A 100 1.86 -16.52 -11.76
CA GLY A 100 1.77 -16.85 -13.18
C GLY A 100 3.08 -17.23 -13.85
N GLU A 101 4.07 -17.71 -13.10
CA GLU A 101 5.30 -18.27 -13.70
C GLU A 101 4.95 -19.43 -14.64
N LYS A 102 5.42 -19.34 -15.88
CA LYS A 102 5.43 -20.48 -16.79
C LYS A 102 6.64 -21.33 -16.42
N SER A 103 6.38 -22.56 -15.99
CA SER A 103 7.36 -23.64 -15.83
C SER A 103 8.12 -23.92 -17.13
#